data_AF-F2AYH5-F1
#
_entry.id   AF-F2AYH5-F1
#
_cell.length_a   1.000
_cell.length_b   1.000
_cell.length_c   1.000
_cell.angle_alpha   90.00
_cell.angle_beta   90.00
_cell.angle_gamma   90.00
#
_symmetry.space_group_name_H-M   'P 1'
#
loop_
_entity.id
_entity.type
_entity.pdbx_description
1 polymer ?
#
loop_
_entity_poly.entity_id
_entity_poly.type
_entity_poly.pdbx_seq_one_letter_code
_entity_poly.pdbx_strand_id
1 'polypeptide(L)'
;MASDVHRLVMQGQRLASEEIAELEETVAGQPADIDTRTKLLGYYFFTGRQDPDAEQSRQRHVLWLIENAPEAEVMGTPYASMDRILQSDGYEKAKKSWIKATDDLPESPAVLRNAARYFLLHDRDLSETLLKRGKRSAPGEPEWCSALGQLYSLGLISLSDGPERTDLAIKSFAEFQSAYNLSSAMERKTLLGSLAKVAIEAGEIDAAATYAEEMLQMAETGWDEGNCIHHGNLILGRIALAEGKVEDAKVHLIRAGQNPGSPQLNSFGPNMVLAKALMEMGEKEVVLDYFELCGEFWEMSRGRLTQWANLVQEDRVPAFGANLAY
;
A
#
# COMPACT_ATOMS: atom_id res chain seq x y z
N MET A 1 -8.20 13.94 10.26
CA MET A 1 -7.46 15.22 10.17
C MET A 1 -6.20 14.94 9.39
N ALA A 2 -5.89 15.72 8.35
CA ALA A 2 -4.59 15.59 7.68
C ALA A 2 -3.48 16.02 8.65
N SER A 3 -2.37 15.28 8.70
CA SER A 3 -1.25 15.67 9.55
C SER A 3 -0.64 17.00 9.08
N ASP A 4 0.07 17.68 9.97
CA ASP A 4 0.72 18.95 9.63
C ASP A 4 1.70 18.79 8.46
N VAL A 5 2.38 17.64 8.37
CA VAL A 5 3.23 17.29 7.22
C VAL A 5 2.44 17.27 5.92
N HIS A 6 1.28 16.62 5.88
CA HIS A 6 0.47 16.58 4.66
C HIS A 6 0.07 17.99 4.22
N ARG A 7 -0.35 18.84 5.16
CA ARG A 7 -0.68 20.23 4.87
C ARG A 7 0.51 21.00 4.30
N LEU A 8 1.68 20.88 4.90
CA LEU A 8 2.91 21.56 4.45
C LEU A 8 3.35 21.09 3.07
N VAL A 9 3.29 19.79 2.80
CA VAL A 9 3.64 19.26 1.48
C VAL A 9 2.68 19.75 0.41
N MET A 10 1.37 19.75 0.69
CA MET A 10 0.37 20.27 -0.25
C MET A 10 0.51 21.77 -0.50
N GLN A 11 1.01 22.53 0.47
CA GLN A 11 1.40 23.94 0.26
C GLN A 11 2.60 24.02 -0.68
N GLY A 12 3.65 23.24 -0.39
CA GLY A 12 4.86 23.15 -1.21
C GLY A 12 4.59 22.83 -2.68
N GLN A 13 3.71 21.85 -2.94
CA GLN A 13 3.30 21.45 -4.28
C GLN A 13 2.71 22.61 -5.12
N ARG A 14 2.16 23.64 -4.47
CA ARG A 14 1.46 24.76 -5.13
C ARG A 14 2.33 26.00 -5.31
N LEU A 15 3.58 25.98 -4.85
CA LEU A 15 4.49 27.13 -4.91
C LEU A 15 5.01 27.37 -6.34
N ALA A 16 5.22 28.63 -6.68
CA ALA A 16 5.91 29.08 -7.88
C ALA A 16 7.44 29.03 -7.70
N SER A 17 8.19 28.98 -8.79
CA SER A 17 9.65 28.85 -8.76
C SER A 17 10.35 30.01 -8.04
N GLU A 18 9.79 31.22 -8.07
CA GLU A 18 10.31 32.38 -7.35
C GLU A 18 10.22 32.19 -5.82
N GLU A 19 9.10 31.65 -5.34
CA GLU A 19 8.88 31.37 -3.91
C GLU A 19 9.85 30.28 -3.42
N ILE A 20 10.24 29.35 -4.27
CA ILE A 20 11.22 28.29 -3.93
C ILE A 20 12.60 28.87 -3.65
N ALA A 21 13.04 29.88 -4.40
CA ALA A 21 14.33 30.53 -4.16
C ALA A 21 14.37 31.21 -2.78
N GLU A 22 13.28 31.85 -2.37
CA GLU A 22 13.15 32.47 -1.04
C GLU A 22 13.15 31.42 0.09
N LEU A 23 12.48 30.29 -0.12
CA LEU A 23 12.49 29.18 0.85
C LEU A 23 13.87 28.51 0.95
N GLU A 24 14.60 28.37 -0.16
CA GLU A 24 15.97 27.86 -0.18
C GLU A 24 16.93 28.79 0.58
N GLU A 25 16.81 30.11 0.39
CA GLU A 25 17.57 31.08 1.19
C GLU A 25 17.22 31.00 2.68
N THR A 26 15.93 30.81 2.98
CA THR A 26 15.44 30.64 4.37
C THR A 26 16.11 29.45 5.04
N VAL A 27 16.11 28.26 4.42
CA VAL A 27 16.74 27.07 5.02
C VAL A 27 18.27 27.09 4.97
N ALA A 28 18.87 27.93 4.12
CA ALA A 28 20.31 28.20 4.17
C ALA A 28 20.67 29.03 5.41
N GLY A 29 19.85 30.03 5.76
CA GLY A 29 20.01 30.84 6.97
C GLY A 29 19.54 30.15 8.25
N GLN A 30 18.56 29.25 8.16
CA GLN A 30 17.96 28.51 9.27
C GLN A 30 17.86 27.01 8.93
N PRO A 31 18.98 26.26 8.98
CA PRO A 31 18.99 24.87 8.55
C PRO A 31 17.99 23.96 9.27
N ALA A 32 17.70 24.24 10.55
CA ALA A 32 16.79 23.47 11.38
C ALA A 32 15.29 23.77 11.13
N ASP A 33 14.93 24.62 10.16
CA ASP A 33 13.53 24.85 9.79
C ASP A 33 12.97 23.65 8.98
N ILE A 34 12.46 22.67 9.71
CA ILE A 34 11.91 21.42 9.15
C ILE A 34 10.62 21.70 8.37
N ASP A 35 9.81 22.67 8.79
CA ASP A 35 8.55 23.00 8.11
C ASP A 35 8.83 23.56 6.71
N THR A 36 9.80 24.47 6.60
CA THR A 36 10.21 25.00 5.29
C THR A 36 10.84 23.92 4.42
N ARG A 37 11.71 23.05 4.98
CA ARG A 37 12.22 21.88 4.25
C ARG A 37 11.10 20.92 3.79
N THR A 38 10.06 20.76 4.59
CA THR A 38 8.89 19.92 4.25
C THR A 38 8.11 20.52 3.07
N LYS A 39 7.95 21.84 3.01
CA LYS A 39 7.38 22.52 1.82
C LYS A 39 8.26 22.32 0.59
N LEU A 40 9.57 22.51 0.71
CA LEU A 40 10.54 22.29 -0.38
C LEU A 40 10.48 20.84 -0.91
N LEU A 41 10.44 19.84 -0.02
CA LEU A 41 10.25 18.44 -0.41
C LEU A 41 8.93 18.22 -1.15
N GLY A 42 7.86 18.90 -0.73
CA GLY A 42 6.58 18.86 -1.43
C GLY A 42 6.66 19.38 -2.87
N TYR A 43 7.32 20.52 -3.09
CA TYR A 43 7.56 21.06 -4.43
C TYR A 43 8.42 20.11 -5.26
N TYR A 44 9.60 19.76 -4.75
CA TYR A 44 10.58 18.99 -5.52
C TYR A 44 10.15 17.55 -5.80
N PHE A 45 9.30 16.93 -4.96
CA PHE A 45 8.80 15.57 -5.22
C PHE A 45 8.01 15.46 -6.53
N PHE A 46 7.25 16.50 -6.89
CA PHE A 46 6.49 16.51 -8.13
C PHE A 46 7.33 17.03 -9.30
N THR A 47 8.06 18.12 -9.10
CA THR A 47 8.88 18.76 -10.15
C THR A 47 10.10 17.93 -10.53
N GLY A 48 10.75 17.27 -9.57
CA GLY A 48 11.95 16.45 -9.77
C GLY A 48 11.75 15.25 -10.69
N ARG A 49 10.50 14.85 -10.97
CA ARG A 49 10.18 13.82 -11.97
C ARG A 49 10.49 14.26 -13.41
N GLN A 50 10.55 15.57 -13.65
CA GLN A 50 10.75 16.18 -14.97
C GLN A 50 12.05 16.99 -15.03
N ASP A 51 12.53 17.48 -13.87
CA ASP A 51 13.67 18.36 -13.75
C ASP A 51 14.79 17.74 -12.88
N PRO A 52 15.95 17.38 -13.48
CA PRO A 52 17.10 16.83 -12.76
C PRO A 52 17.65 17.73 -11.64
N ASP A 53 17.61 19.06 -11.81
CA ASP A 53 18.14 19.99 -10.81
C ASP A 53 17.23 20.02 -9.58
N ALA A 54 15.92 20.01 -9.81
CA ALA A 54 14.91 19.84 -8.75
C ALA A 54 15.09 18.53 -7.99
N GLU A 55 15.38 17.42 -8.69
CA GLU A 55 15.67 16.15 -8.02
C GLU A 55 16.97 16.21 -7.20
N GLN A 56 18.02 16.86 -7.71
CA GLN A 56 19.25 17.03 -6.95
C GLN A 56 19.04 17.86 -5.67
N SER A 57 18.24 18.93 -5.74
CA SER A 57 17.86 19.72 -4.55
C SER A 57 17.05 18.87 -3.57
N ARG A 58 16.09 18.08 -4.05
CA ARG A 58 15.34 17.12 -3.22
C ARG A 58 16.27 16.17 -2.48
N GLN A 59 17.17 15.51 -3.20
CA GLN A 59 18.13 14.58 -2.64
C GLN A 59 18.96 15.23 -1.53
N ARG A 60 19.39 16.48 -1.73
CA ARG A 60 20.12 17.27 -0.74
C ARG A 60 19.33 17.48 0.55
N HIS A 61 18.05 17.84 0.46
CA HIS A 61 17.21 18.02 1.65
C HIS A 61 16.95 16.70 2.37
N VAL A 62 16.68 15.62 1.64
CA VAL A 62 16.46 14.30 2.26
C VAL A 62 17.71 13.84 3.01
N LEU A 63 18.90 13.92 2.39
CA LEU A 63 20.15 13.55 3.06
C LEU A 63 20.41 14.41 4.30
N TRP A 64 20.19 15.72 4.21
CA TRP A 64 20.34 16.62 5.35
C TRP A 64 19.40 16.22 6.50
N LEU A 65 18.13 15.91 6.20
CA LEU A 65 17.15 15.53 7.21
C LEU A 65 17.47 14.19 7.86
N ILE A 66 17.97 13.20 7.12
CA ILE A 66 18.42 11.92 7.73
C ILE A 66 19.53 12.17 8.74
N GLU A 67 20.46 13.08 8.43
CA GLU A 67 21.63 13.34 9.27
C GLU A 67 21.34 14.25 10.47
N ASN A 68 20.36 15.16 10.37
CA ASN A 68 20.15 16.21 11.36
C ASN A 68 18.79 16.16 12.07
N ALA A 69 17.79 15.51 11.47
CA ALA A 69 16.44 15.39 12.02
C ALA A 69 15.76 14.06 11.58
N PRO A 70 16.38 12.89 11.80
CA PRO A 70 15.85 11.59 11.34
C PRO A 70 14.48 11.23 11.94
N GLU A 71 14.13 11.81 13.07
CA GLU A 71 12.84 11.65 13.75
C GLU A 71 11.70 12.49 13.15
N ALA A 72 12.01 13.45 12.28
CA ALA A 72 11.00 14.34 11.71
C ALA A 72 9.91 13.55 10.97
N GLU A 73 8.64 13.90 11.18
CA GLU A 73 7.50 13.15 10.65
C GLU A 73 7.55 13.02 9.11
N VAL A 74 8.05 14.04 8.40
CA VAL A 74 8.22 14.00 6.94
C VAL A 74 9.14 12.87 6.47
N MET A 75 10.11 12.46 7.28
CA MET A 75 11.05 11.37 6.96
C MET A 75 10.37 10.02 6.89
N GLY A 76 9.24 9.88 7.56
CA GLY A 76 8.39 8.73 7.40
C GLY A 76 7.70 8.73 6.04
N THR A 77 7.53 9.83 5.32
CA THR A 77 6.60 9.90 4.17
C THR A 77 7.26 9.59 2.81
N PRO A 78 6.47 9.30 1.75
CA PRO A 78 7.01 9.12 0.39
C PRO A 78 7.82 10.32 -0.11
N TYR A 79 7.55 11.53 0.39
CA TYR A 79 8.25 12.75 0.00
C TYR A 79 9.74 12.72 0.34
N ALA A 80 10.14 11.96 1.36
CA ALA A 80 11.53 11.76 1.77
C ALA A 80 12.12 10.39 1.34
N SER A 81 11.38 9.59 0.58
CA SER A 81 11.88 8.29 0.08
C SER A 81 12.74 8.45 -1.18
N MET A 82 13.63 7.52 -1.49
CA MET A 82 14.32 7.51 -2.80
C MET A 82 14.10 6.16 -3.47
N ASP A 83 13.92 6.17 -4.78
CA ASP A 83 13.77 4.94 -5.55
C ASP A 83 15.14 4.38 -5.92
N ARG A 84 15.42 3.13 -5.54
CA ARG A 84 16.75 2.54 -5.77
C ARG A 84 17.10 2.36 -7.25
N ILE A 85 16.10 2.16 -8.11
CA ILE A 85 16.29 1.91 -9.54
C ILE A 85 16.53 3.23 -10.26
N LEU A 86 15.71 4.25 -9.97
CA LEU A 86 15.77 5.55 -10.63
C LEU A 86 16.86 6.47 -10.04
N GLN A 87 17.22 6.28 -8.77
CA GLN A 87 18.04 7.21 -7.98
C GLN A 87 19.14 6.46 -7.22
N SER A 88 19.83 5.52 -7.88
CA SER A 88 20.74 4.56 -7.24
C SER A 88 21.82 5.19 -6.34
N ASP A 89 22.55 6.21 -6.82
CA ASP A 89 23.58 6.89 -6.02
C ASP A 89 22.99 7.63 -4.81
N GLY A 90 21.85 8.30 -4.98
CA GLY A 90 21.13 8.96 -3.89
C GLY A 90 20.64 7.97 -2.85
N TYR A 91 20.08 6.85 -3.31
CA TYR A 91 19.60 5.77 -2.46
C TYR A 91 20.72 5.18 -1.60
N GLU A 92 21.86 4.83 -2.20
CA GLU A 92 22.98 4.23 -1.47
C GLU A 92 23.63 5.22 -0.47
N LYS A 93 23.61 6.53 -0.77
CA LYS A 93 24.02 7.57 0.20
C LYS A 93 23.05 7.65 1.37
N ALA A 94 21.75 7.76 1.11
CA ALA A 94 20.72 7.85 2.13
C ALA A 94 20.65 6.58 2.98
N LYS A 95 20.84 5.39 2.38
CA LYS A 95 20.98 4.13 3.11
C LYS A 95 22.09 4.16 4.15
N LYS A 96 23.29 4.64 3.78
CA LYS A 96 24.42 4.78 4.72
C LYS A 96 24.07 5.74 5.87
N SER A 97 23.47 6.89 5.56
CA SER A 97 23.06 7.87 6.58
C SER A 97 21.97 7.29 7.50
N TRP A 98 21.01 6.54 6.97
CA TRP A 98 19.98 5.87 7.76
C TRP A 98 20.55 4.80 8.69
N ILE A 99 21.44 3.94 8.20
CA ILE A 99 22.12 2.94 9.03
C ILE A 99 22.82 3.63 10.20
N LYS A 100 23.61 4.68 9.91
CA LYS A 100 24.26 5.48 10.95
C LYS A 100 23.25 6.07 11.95
N ALA A 101 22.18 6.72 11.48
CA ALA A 101 21.17 7.30 12.36
C ALA A 101 20.52 6.23 13.27
N THR A 102 20.31 5.02 12.75
CA THR A 102 19.75 3.90 13.51
C THR A 102 20.75 3.22 14.44
N ASP A 103 22.05 3.45 14.28
CA ASP A 103 23.11 3.01 15.20
C ASP A 103 23.32 4.05 16.31
N ASP A 104 23.27 5.34 15.96
CA ASP A 104 23.41 6.47 16.89
C ASP A 104 22.17 6.60 17.81
N LEU A 105 20.97 6.27 17.30
CA LEU A 105 19.69 6.35 18.01
C LEU A 105 18.94 4.99 18.00
N PRO A 106 19.51 3.92 18.60
CA PRO A 106 19.05 2.55 18.41
C PRO A 106 17.65 2.26 18.97
N GLU A 107 17.22 3.03 19.96
CA GLU A 107 15.95 2.85 20.67
C GLU A 107 14.93 3.94 20.35
N SER A 108 15.20 4.85 19.40
CA SER A 108 14.26 5.92 19.04
C SER A 108 13.12 5.41 18.16
N PRO A 109 11.86 5.32 18.65
CA PRO A 109 10.74 4.77 17.88
C PRO A 109 10.51 5.49 16.55
N ALA A 110 10.65 6.83 16.53
CA ALA A 110 10.46 7.63 15.33
C ALA A 110 11.53 7.31 14.26
N VAL A 111 12.80 7.28 14.66
CA VAL A 111 13.93 6.98 13.74
C VAL A 111 13.80 5.55 13.19
N LEU A 112 13.46 4.59 14.04
CA LEU A 112 13.23 3.20 13.63
C LEU A 112 12.10 3.08 12.59
N ARG A 113 10.96 3.73 12.83
CA ARG A 113 9.82 3.72 11.89
C ARG A 113 10.18 4.37 10.56
N ASN A 114 10.80 5.56 10.61
CA ASN A 114 11.15 6.31 9.40
C ASN A 114 12.17 5.53 8.55
N ALA A 115 13.22 4.99 9.17
CA ALA A 115 14.20 4.15 8.50
C ALA A 115 13.58 2.86 7.94
N ALA A 116 12.74 2.17 8.74
CA ALA A 116 12.05 0.97 8.27
C ALA A 116 11.17 1.25 7.04
N ARG A 117 10.46 2.40 7.02
CA ARG A 117 9.64 2.80 5.89
C ARG A 117 10.48 3.14 4.66
N TYR A 118 11.65 3.76 4.84
CA TYR A 118 12.60 4.01 3.75
C TYR A 118 13.08 2.71 3.09
N PHE A 119 13.34 1.65 3.88
CA PHE A 119 13.81 0.36 3.38
C PHE A 119 12.70 -0.58 2.87
N LEU A 120 11.42 -0.25 3.11
CA LEU A 120 10.26 -1.12 2.88
C LEU A 120 10.25 -1.81 1.50
N LEU A 121 10.57 -1.09 0.43
CA LEU A 121 10.46 -1.61 -0.95
C LEU A 121 11.76 -2.20 -1.51
N HIS A 122 12.92 -1.72 -1.05
CA HIS A 122 14.21 -1.97 -1.72
C HIS A 122 15.24 -2.72 -0.86
N ASP A 123 15.03 -2.81 0.46
CA ASP A 123 15.88 -3.52 1.41
C ASP A 123 15.04 -4.11 2.56
N ARG A 124 14.15 -5.05 2.21
CA ARG A 124 13.15 -5.64 3.14
C ARG A 124 13.75 -6.23 4.41
N ASP A 125 14.93 -6.86 4.34
CA ASP A 125 15.59 -7.44 5.51
C ASP A 125 16.02 -6.37 6.54
N LEU A 126 16.46 -5.20 6.07
CA LEU A 126 16.77 -4.06 6.94
C LEU A 126 15.48 -3.50 7.54
N SER A 127 14.43 -3.35 6.74
CA SER A 127 13.10 -2.93 7.23
C SER A 127 12.60 -3.87 8.33
N GLU A 128 12.64 -5.19 8.10
CA GLU A 128 12.21 -6.20 9.08
C GLU A 128 13.03 -6.11 10.38
N THR A 129 14.34 -5.97 10.26
CA THR A 129 15.24 -5.86 11.42
C THR A 129 14.90 -4.66 12.30
N LEU A 130 14.67 -3.49 11.67
CA LEU A 130 14.33 -2.26 12.37
C LEU A 130 12.93 -2.32 13.00
N LEU A 131 11.94 -2.84 12.28
CA LEU A 131 10.58 -3.02 12.81
C LEU A 131 10.56 -3.99 13.99
N LYS A 132 11.27 -5.12 13.90
CA LYS A 132 11.41 -6.05 15.02
C LYS A 132 12.13 -5.42 16.21
N ARG A 133 13.10 -4.53 15.98
CA ARG A 133 13.73 -3.75 17.05
C ARG A 133 12.72 -2.84 17.72
N GLY A 134 11.98 -2.04 16.96
CA GLY A 134 10.92 -1.16 17.49
C GLY A 134 9.85 -1.93 18.27
N LYS A 135 9.36 -3.04 17.72
CA LYS A 135 8.38 -3.92 18.38
C LYS A 135 8.88 -4.47 19.72
N ARG A 136 10.18 -4.79 19.86
CA ARG A 136 10.74 -5.26 21.14
C ARG A 136 10.76 -4.15 22.19
N SER A 137 11.04 -2.91 21.77
CA SER A 137 11.14 -1.76 22.67
C SER A 137 9.76 -1.21 23.07
N ALA A 138 8.76 -1.34 22.19
CA ALA A 138 7.38 -0.90 22.42
C ALA A 138 6.33 -1.95 21.96
N PRO A 139 6.22 -3.11 22.64
CA PRO A 139 5.36 -4.21 22.18
C PRO A 139 3.85 -3.93 22.23
N GLY A 140 3.44 -2.87 22.93
CA GLY A 140 2.04 -2.45 23.02
C GLY A 140 1.57 -1.53 21.89
N GLU A 141 2.47 -1.06 21.03
CA GLU A 141 2.12 -0.15 19.94
C GLU A 141 1.70 -0.97 18.69
N PRO A 142 0.44 -0.86 18.22
CA PRO A 142 -0.07 -1.66 17.11
C PRO A 142 0.63 -1.38 15.78
N GLU A 143 1.23 -0.19 15.63
CA GLU A 143 1.89 0.24 14.39
C GLU A 143 3.06 -0.66 13.99
N TRP A 144 3.84 -1.18 14.95
CA TRP A 144 4.94 -2.09 14.65
C TRP A 144 4.46 -3.40 14.01
N CYS A 145 3.40 -3.96 14.58
CA CYS A 145 2.77 -5.17 14.07
C CYS A 145 2.13 -4.91 12.70
N SER A 146 1.45 -3.77 12.53
CA SER A 146 0.86 -3.37 11.25
C SER A 146 1.91 -3.21 10.14
N ALA A 147 3.04 -2.54 10.45
CA ALA A 147 4.14 -2.35 9.52
C ALA A 147 4.85 -3.67 9.15
N LEU A 148 5.02 -4.61 10.09
CA LEU A 148 5.54 -5.95 9.80
C LEU A 148 4.58 -6.75 8.91
N GLY A 149 3.28 -6.71 9.21
CA GLY A 149 2.25 -7.30 8.37
C GLY A 149 2.31 -6.75 6.94
N GLN A 150 2.41 -5.43 6.80
CA GLN A 150 2.54 -4.78 5.50
C GLN A 150 3.81 -5.24 4.75
N LEU A 151 4.96 -5.28 5.43
CA LEU A 151 6.23 -5.72 4.85
C LEU A 151 6.12 -7.15 4.29
N TYR A 152 5.56 -8.07 5.07
CA TYR A 152 5.36 -9.46 4.65
C TYR A 152 4.33 -9.57 3.53
N SER A 153 3.23 -8.84 3.61
CA SER A 153 2.20 -8.79 2.56
C SER A 153 2.75 -8.30 1.22
N LEU A 154 3.59 -7.25 1.21
CA LEU A 154 4.25 -6.78 -0.01
C LEU A 154 5.19 -7.84 -0.59
N GLY A 155 5.84 -8.62 0.28
CA GLY A 155 6.71 -9.70 -0.15
C GLY A 155 6.01 -10.83 -0.87
N LEU A 156 4.71 -11.06 -0.60
CA LEU A 156 3.91 -12.04 -1.34
C LEU A 156 3.87 -11.72 -2.84
N ILE A 157 3.87 -10.45 -3.25
CA ILE A 157 3.77 -10.06 -4.67
C ILE A 157 4.94 -10.64 -5.49
N SER A 158 6.11 -10.83 -4.87
CA SER A 158 7.31 -11.36 -5.53
C SER A 158 7.44 -12.89 -5.49
N LEU A 159 6.52 -13.59 -4.81
CA LEU A 159 6.59 -15.03 -4.62
C LEU A 159 5.52 -15.76 -5.46
N SER A 160 5.95 -16.81 -6.15
CA SER A 160 5.04 -17.79 -6.76
C SER A 160 4.38 -18.67 -5.69
N ASP A 161 3.32 -19.37 -6.07
CA ASP A 161 2.64 -20.31 -5.18
C ASP A 161 3.60 -21.41 -4.70
N GLY A 162 3.56 -21.69 -3.39
CA GLY A 162 4.41 -22.67 -2.76
C GLY A 162 4.64 -22.39 -1.26
N PRO A 163 5.42 -23.26 -0.59
CA PRO A 163 5.60 -23.19 0.86
C PRO A 163 6.13 -21.85 1.37
N GLU A 164 7.06 -21.22 0.64
CA GLU A 164 7.64 -19.93 1.03
C GLU A 164 6.58 -18.81 1.04
N ARG A 165 5.69 -18.80 0.04
CA ARG A 165 4.58 -17.84 -0.02
C ARG A 165 3.60 -18.08 1.13
N THR A 166 3.26 -19.33 1.42
CA THR A 166 2.38 -19.70 2.54
C THR A 166 2.99 -19.30 3.89
N ASP A 167 4.26 -19.60 4.14
CA ASP A 167 4.96 -19.22 5.37
C ASP A 167 4.98 -17.70 5.56
N LEU A 168 5.19 -16.94 4.48
CA LEU A 168 5.17 -15.48 4.53
C LEU A 168 3.75 -14.94 4.77
N ALA A 169 2.72 -15.57 4.20
CA ALA A 169 1.32 -15.20 4.43
C ALA A 169 0.92 -15.45 5.89
N ILE A 170 1.33 -16.57 6.48
CA ILE A 170 1.13 -16.88 7.92
C ILE A 170 1.80 -15.82 8.79
N LYS A 171 3.05 -15.43 8.49
CA LYS A 171 3.74 -14.34 9.22
C LYS A 171 2.98 -13.01 9.10
N SER A 172 2.55 -12.67 7.89
CA SER A 172 1.79 -11.45 7.62
C SER A 172 0.49 -11.41 8.42
N PHE A 173 -0.27 -12.51 8.39
CA PHE A 173 -1.51 -12.67 9.13
C PHE A 173 -1.30 -12.54 10.64
N ALA A 174 -0.31 -13.23 11.20
CA ALA A 174 -0.02 -13.16 12.64
C ALA A 174 0.31 -11.73 13.11
N GLU A 175 1.04 -10.97 12.30
CA GLU A 175 1.40 -9.59 12.60
C GLU A 175 0.19 -8.65 12.49
N PHE A 176 -0.60 -8.74 11.43
CA PHE A 176 -1.84 -7.95 11.34
C PHE A 176 -2.85 -8.32 12.44
N GLN A 177 -2.95 -9.59 12.82
CA GLN A 177 -3.81 -10.04 13.92
C GLN A 177 -3.35 -9.42 15.25
N SER A 178 -2.03 -9.38 15.49
CA SER A 178 -1.45 -8.72 16.66
C SER A 178 -1.76 -7.22 16.65
N ALA A 179 -1.63 -6.56 15.50
CA ALA A 179 -1.99 -5.16 15.34
C ALA A 179 -3.47 -4.92 15.66
N TYR A 180 -4.37 -5.73 15.10
CA TYR A 180 -5.82 -5.66 15.34
C TYR A 180 -6.18 -5.77 16.83
N ASN A 181 -5.58 -6.73 17.53
CA ASN A 181 -5.85 -6.96 18.95
C ASN A 181 -5.42 -5.76 19.82
N LEU A 182 -4.30 -5.12 19.47
CA LEU A 182 -3.76 -3.94 20.17
C LEU A 182 -4.47 -2.63 19.78
N SER A 183 -5.20 -2.62 18.67
CA SER A 183 -5.79 -1.41 18.07
C SER A 183 -7.13 -1.00 18.69
N SER A 184 -7.44 0.29 18.62
CA SER A 184 -8.77 0.84 18.90
C SER A 184 -9.82 0.36 17.89
N ALA A 185 -11.11 0.56 18.19
CA ALA A 185 -12.18 0.18 17.26
C ALA A 185 -12.06 0.84 15.88
N MET A 186 -11.60 2.10 15.82
CA MET A 186 -11.42 2.82 14.55
C MET A 186 -10.26 2.25 13.72
N GLU A 187 -9.12 1.97 14.37
CA GLU A 187 -7.95 1.38 13.72
C GLU A 187 -8.19 -0.07 13.29
N ARG A 188 -8.99 -0.83 14.04
CA ARG A 188 -9.42 -2.16 13.62
C ARG A 188 -10.15 -2.12 12.27
N LYS A 189 -11.01 -1.12 12.04
CA LYS A 189 -11.71 -0.94 10.76
C LYS A 189 -10.72 -0.84 9.60
N THR A 190 -9.63 -0.08 9.76
CA THR A 190 -8.65 0.16 8.70
C THR A 190 -7.77 -1.06 8.42
N LEU A 191 -7.70 -2.01 9.35
CA LEU A 191 -6.93 -3.25 9.20
C LEU A 191 -7.72 -4.38 8.53
N LEU A 192 -9.05 -4.35 8.56
CA LEU A 192 -9.91 -5.45 8.08
C LEU A 192 -9.59 -5.88 6.65
N GLY A 193 -9.44 -4.91 5.73
CA GLY A 193 -9.11 -5.21 4.34
C GLY A 193 -7.77 -5.94 4.18
N SER A 194 -6.77 -5.60 4.99
CA SER A 194 -5.47 -6.29 4.96
C SER A 194 -5.57 -7.68 5.60
N LEU A 195 -6.24 -7.78 6.76
CA LEU A 195 -6.45 -9.03 7.48
C LEU A 195 -7.17 -10.08 6.64
N ALA A 196 -8.31 -9.71 6.05
CA ALA A 196 -9.11 -10.63 5.26
C ALA A 196 -8.30 -11.18 4.07
N LYS A 197 -7.54 -10.31 3.40
CA LYS A 197 -6.67 -10.68 2.27
C LYS A 197 -5.54 -11.60 2.68
N VAL A 198 -4.82 -11.33 3.77
CA VAL A 198 -3.70 -12.19 4.18
C VAL A 198 -4.18 -13.48 4.86
N ALA A 199 -5.35 -13.47 5.50
CA ALA A 199 -5.95 -14.66 6.11
C ALA A 199 -6.25 -15.73 5.06
N ILE A 200 -6.86 -15.37 3.93
CA ILE A 200 -7.13 -16.33 2.85
C ILE A 200 -5.83 -16.85 2.22
N GLU A 201 -4.79 -16.01 2.07
CA GLU A 201 -3.48 -16.44 1.56
C GLU A 201 -2.74 -17.35 2.58
N ALA A 202 -2.98 -17.16 3.87
CA ALA A 202 -2.44 -18.00 4.95
C ALA A 202 -3.21 -19.33 5.13
N GLY A 203 -4.36 -19.51 4.46
CA GLY A 203 -5.24 -20.67 4.63
C GLY A 203 -6.14 -20.59 5.86
N GLU A 204 -6.23 -19.43 6.52
CA GLU A 204 -7.08 -19.17 7.68
C GLU A 204 -8.51 -18.83 7.23
N ILE A 205 -9.20 -19.83 6.67
CA ILE A 205 -10.47 -19.67 5.94
C ILE A 205 -11.57 -19.06 6.83
N ASP A 206 -11.74 -19.55 8.06
CA ASP A 206 -12.78 -19.05 8.98
C ASP A 206 -12.55 -17.58 9.35
N ALA A 207 -11.29 -17.21 9.58
CA ALA A 207 -10.91 -15.82 9.87
C ALA A 207 -11.12 -14.94 8.64
N ALA A 208 -10.74 -15.41 7.44
CA ALA A 208 -10.96 -14.68 6.20
C ALA A 208 -12.44 -14.42 5.93
N ALA A 209 -13.31 -15.42 6.15
CA ALA A 209 -14.76 -15.27 6.05
C ALA A 209 -15.30 -14.25 7.05
N THR A 210 -14.89 -14.35 8.31
CA THR A 210 -15.32 -13.43 9.38
C THR A 210 -14.96 -11.98 9.03
N TYR A 211 -13.71 -11.71 8.64
CA TYR A 211 -13.28 -10.36 8.29
C TYR A 211 -13.94 -9.85 7.01
N ALA A 212 -14.18 -10.71 6.02
CA ALA A 212 -14.91 -10.33 4.82
C ALA A 212 -16.36 -9.95 5.13
N GLU A 213 -17.05 -10.69 6.00
CA GLU A 213 -18.40 -10.35 6.45
C GLU A 213 -18.43 -9.04 7.25
N GLU A 214 -17.47 -8.82 8.15
CA GLU A 214 -17.32 -7.55 8.86
C GLU A 214 -17.14 -6.37 7.88
N MET A 215 -16.31 -6.53 6.85
CA MET A 215 -16.15 -5.50 5.80
C MET A 215 -17.49 -5.19 5.11
N LEU A 216 -18.28 -6.21 4.76
CA LEU A 216 -19.57 -6.02 4.11
C LEU A 216 -20.60 -5.35 5.03
N GLN A 217 -20.61 -5.69 6.32
CA GLN A 217 -21.49 -5.05 7.31
C GLN A 217 -21.13 -3.59 7.57
N MET A 218 -19.84 -3.26 7.42
CA MET A 218 -19.27 -1.94 7.67
C MET A 218 -19.14 -1.08 6.42
N ALA A 219 -19.64 -1.54 5.28
CA ALA A 219 -19.78 -0.74 4.07
C ALA A 219 -20.79 0.39 4.33
N GLU A 220 -20.28 1.47 4.92
CA GLU A 220 -20.98 2.73 5.13
C GLU A 220 -20.74 3.64 3.92
N THR A 221 -21.72 4.48 3.58
CA THR A 221 -21.57 5.47 2.51
C THR A 221 -20.37 6.36 2.77
N GLY A 222 -19.38 6.31 1.88
CA GLY A 222 -18.10 6.97 2.10
C GLY A 222 -17.04 6.62 1.07
N TRP A 223 -15.82 7.10 1.31
CA TRP A 223 -14.71 6.98 0.35
C TRP A 223 -14.22 5.54 0.14
N ASP A 224 -14.48 4.64 1.10
CA ASP A 224 -13.99 3.25 1.11
C ASP A 224 -15.10 2.21 0.88
N GLU A 225 -16.35 2.66 0.66
CA GLU A 225 -17.52 1.79 0.49
C GLU A 225 -17.30 0.74 -0.60
N GLY A 226 -16.82 1.18 -1.77
CA GLY A 226 -16.54 0.28 -2.89
C GLY A 226 -15.48 -0.78 -2.57
N ASN A 227 -14.43 -0.42 -1.83
CA ASN A 227 -13.38 -1.38 -1.45
C ASN A 227 -13.92 -2.45 -0.50
N CYS A 228 -14.74 -2.07 0.49
CA CYS A 228 -15.36 -3.00 1.42
C CYS A 228 -16.27 -4.01 0.69
N ILE A 229 -17.16 -3.51 -0.17
CA ILE A 229 -18.08 -4.35 -0.95
C ILE A 229 -17.30 -5.29 -1.89
N HIS A 230 -16.34 -4.73 -2.63
CA HIS A 230 -15.58 -5.44 -3.63
C HIS A 230 -14.73 -6.56 -3.03
N HIS A 231 -13.85 -6.21 -2.08
CA HIS A 231 -12.92 -7.18 -1.51
C HIS A 231 -13.59 -8.19 -0.57
N GLY A 232 -14.62 -7.78 0.19
CA GLY A 232 -15.38 -8.70 1.03
C GLY A 232 -16.04 -9.80 0.20
N ASN A 233 -16.71 -9.42 -0.90
CA ASN A 233 -17.32 -10.42 -1.79
C ASN A 233 -16.28 -11.26 -2.54
N LEU A 234 -15.15 -10.69 -2.98
CA LEU A 234 -14.10 -11.49 -3.62
C LEU A 234 -13.56 -12.59 -2.71
N ILE A 235 -13.34 -12.30 -1.43
CA ILE A 235 -12.83 -13.28 -0.46
C ILE A 235 -13.87 -14.39 -0.23
N LEU A 236 -15.12 -14.04 0.04
CA LEU A 236 -16.20 -15.02 0.21
C LEU A 236 -16.40 -15.87 -1.05
N GLY A 237 -16.32 -15.27 -2.23
CA GLY A 237 -16.41 -16.00 -3.50
C GLY A 237 -15.24 -16.96 -3.73
N ARG A 238 -14.02 -16.59 -3.35
CA ARG A 238 -12.86 -17.51 -3.39
C ARG A 238 -13.02 -18.67 -2.42
N ILE A 239 -13.54 -18.42 -1.22
CA ILE A 239 -13.82 -19.47 -0.22
C ILE A 239 -14.87 -20.43 -0.78
N ALA A 240 -16.00 -19.90 -1.29
CA ALA A 240 -17.05 -20.71 -1.91
C ALA A 240 -16.50 -21.57 -3.06
N LEU A 241 -15.64 -21.01 -3.90
CA LEU A 241 -15.03 -21.74 -5.02
C LEU A 241 -14.11 -22.88 -4.53
N ALA A 242 -13.31 -22.64 -3.48
CA ALA A 242 -12.45 -23.66 -2.87
C ALA A 242 -13.26 -24.82 -2.24
N GLU A 243 -14.48 -24.55 -1.78
CA GLU A 243 -15.43 -25.55 -1.28
C GLU A 243 -16.24 -26.25 -2.39
N GLY A 244 -16.00 -25.92 -3.66
CA GLY A 244 -16.73 -26.47 -4.81
C GLY A 244 -18.12 -25.86 -5.02
N LYS A 245 -18.46 -24.78 -4.32
CA LYS A 245 -19.74 -24.06 -4.44
C LYS A 245 -19.66 -23.00 -5.55
N VAL A 246 -19.56 -23.48 -6.79
CA VAL A 246 -19.35 -22.62 -7.97
C VAL A 246 -20.44 -21.56 -8.12
N GLU A 247 -21.71 -21.92 -7.93
CA GLU A 247 -22.82 -20.96 -8.04
C GLU A 247 -22.76 -19.85 -6.97
N ASP A 248 -22.35 -20.18 -5.74
CA ASP A 248 -22.16 -19.17 -4.69
C ASP A 248 -20.99 -18.23 -5.03
N ALA A 249 -19.90 -18.78 -5.58
CA ALA A 249 -18.77 -17.99 -6.06
C ALA A 249 -19.16 -17.00 -7.17
N LYS A 250 -20.04 -17.43 -8.09
CA LYS A 250 -20.61 -16.58 -9.16
C LYS A 250 -21.41 -15.42 -8.59
N VAL A 251 -22.29 -15.70 -7.63
CA VAL A 251 -23.08 -14.67 -6.93
C VAL A 251 -22.18 -13.65 -6.27
N HIS A 252 -21.11 -14.10 -5.60
CA HIS A 252 -20.14 -13.20 -4.98
C HIS A 252 -19.36 -12.36 -6.00
N LEU A 253 -18.97 -12.91 -7.14
CA LEU A 253 -18.31 -12.12 -8.20
C LEU A 253 -19.19 -10.96 -8.67
N ILE A 254 -20.48 -11.23 -8.93
CA ILE A 254 -21.44 -10.19 -9.34
C ILE A 254 -21.60 -9.12 -8.25
N ARG A 255 -21.75 -9.53 -6.99
CA ARG A 255 -21.83 -8.59 -5.86
C ARG A 255 -20.57 -7.75 -5.69
N ALA A 256 -19.39 -8.29 -5.98
CA ALA A 256 -18.16 -7.52 -5.98
C ALA A 256 -18.19 -6.42 -7.05
N GLY A 257 -18.76 -6.68 -8.23
CA GLY A 257 -18.92 -5.68 -9.29
C GLY A 257 -19.99 -4.63 -9.00
N GLN A 258 -21.00 -4.95 -8.19
CA GLN A 258 -22.11 -4.05 -7.82
C GLN A 258 -21.72 -3.11 -6.67
N ASN A 259 -20.85 -2.14 -6.94
CA ASN A 259 -20.40 -1.17 -5.95
C ASN A 259 -20.24 0.24 -6.57
N PRO A 260 -20.24 1.33 -5.77
CA PRO A 260 -20.17 2.70 -6.29
C PRO A 260 -18.76 3.15 -6.72
N GLY A 261 -17.77 2.27 -6.66
CA GLY A 261 -16.36 2.59 -6.85
C GLY A 261 -15.67 3.11 -5.58
N SER A 262 -14.39 3.39 -5.74
CA SER A 262 -13.52 4.00 -4.72
C SER A 262 -12.33 4.64 -5.43
N PRO A 263 -11.57 5.55 -4.81
CA PRO A 263 -10.39 6.13 -5.46
C PRO A 263 -9.42 5.07 -6.03
N GLN A 264 -9.27 3.94 -5.35
CA GLN A 264 -8.42 2.81 -5.78
C GLN A 264 -9.06 2.01 -6.92
N LEU A 265 -10.36 1.68 -6.82
CA LEU A 265 -11.08 0.91 -7.84
C LEU A 265 -11.24 1.71 -9.14
N ASN A 266 -11.50 3.02 -9.05
CA ASN A 266 -11.64 3.90 -10.22
C ASN A 266 -10.30 4.06 -10.96
N SER A 267 -9.18 3.92 -10.24
CA SER A 267 -7.84 4.10 -10.77
C SER A 267 -7.17 2.78 -11.18
N PHE A 268 -6.59 2.06 -10.22
CA PHE A 268 -5.86 0.81 -10.46
C PHE A 268 -6.76 -0.28 -11.00
N GLY A 269 -8.03 -0.27 -10.56
CA GLY A 269 -9.06 -1.17 -11.02
C GLY A 269 -9.55 -2.14 -9.95
N PRO A 270 -10.51 -3.00 -10.33
CA PRO A 270 -10.91 -4.13 -9.52
C PRO A 270 -9.94 -5.29 -9.66
N ASN A 271 -9.80 -6.06 -8.58
CA ASN A 271 -9.08 -7.33 -8.59
C ASN A 271 -9.87 -8.40 -9.40
N MET A 272 -9.12 -9.23 -10.13
CA MET A 272 -9.60 -10.23 -11.11
C MET A 272 -9.35 -11.68 -10.69
N VAL A 273 -8.89 -11.94 -9.45
CA VAL A 273 -8.50 -13.28 -8.99
C VAL A 273 -9.66 -14.28 -9.06
N LEU A 274 -10.86 -13.88 -8.63
CA LEU A 274 -12.04 -14.73 -8.67
C LEU A 274 -12.58 -14.89 -10.09
N ALA A 275 -12.58 -13.81 -10.89
CA ALA A 275 -12.95 -13.86 -12.30
C ALA A 275 -12.04 -14.80 -13.10
N LYS A 276 -10.73 -14.77 -12.84
CA LYS A 276 -9.75 -15.70 -13.43
C LYS A 276 -10.10 -17.15 -13.06
N ALA A 277 -10.32 -17.43 -11.79
CA ALA A 277 -10.59 -18.78 -11.32
C ALA A 277 -11.91 -19.34 -11.90
N LEU A 278 -12.96 -18.52 -11.99
CA LEU A 278 -14.22 -18.89 -12.62
C LEU A 278 -14.06 -19.11 -14.14
N MET A 279 -13.25 -18.27 -14.81
CA MET A 279 -12.93 -18.46 -16.23
C MET A 279 -12.18 -19.79 -16.48
N GLU A 280 -11.26 -20.16 -15.60
CA GLU A 280 -10.54 -21.45 -15.67
C GLU A 280 -11.47 -22.66 -15.46
N MET A 281 -12.64 -22.46 -14.87
CA MET A 281 -13.72 -23.47 -14.76
C MET A 281 -14.71 -23.43 -15.92
N GLY A 282 -14.57 -22.51 -16.88
CA GLY A 282 -15.47 -22.36 -18.03
C GLY A 282 -16.69 -21.47 -17.77
N GLU A 283 -16.77 -20.80 -16.61
CA GLU A 283 -17.86 -19.90 -16.25
C GLU A 283 -17.68 -18.53 -16.93
N LYS A 284 -17.87 -18.47 -18.24
CA LYS A 284 -17.60 -17.25 -19.03
C LYS A 284 -18.64 -16.14 -18.87
N GLU A 285 -19.92 -16.50 -18.75
CA GLU A 285 -21.03 -15.53 -18.75
C GLU A 285 -20.93 -14.59 -17.55
N VAL A 286 -20.76 -15.14 -16.34
CA VAL A 286 -20.58 -14.36 -15.10
C VAL A 286 -19.36 -13.43 -15.14
N VAL A 287 -18.29 -13.83 -15.85
CA VAL A 287 -17.06 -13.03 -15.96
C VAL A 287 -17.30 -11.83 -16.88
N LEU A 288 -18.06 -12.01 -17.96
CA LEU A 288 -18.46 -10.91 -18.84
C LEU A 288 -19.40 -9.93 -18.12
N ASP A 289 -20.38 -10.43 -17.37
CA ASP A 289 -21.28 -9.61 -16.56
C ASP A 289 -20.49 -8.79 -15.52
N TYR A 290 -19.49 -9.41 -14.88
CA TYR A 290 -18.61 -8.72 -13.95
C TYR A 290 -17.79 -7.61 -14.63
N PHE A 291 -17.31 -7.82 -15.87
CA PHE A 291 -16.60 -6.76 -16.60
C PHE A 291 -17.50 -5.58 -16.94
N GLU A 292 -18.77 -5.81 -17.28
CA GLU A 292 -19.75 -4.75 -17.51
C GLU A 292 -19.96 -3.93 -16.24
N LEU A 293 -20.19 -4.60 -15.10
CA LEU A 293 -20.32 -3.93 -13.79
C LEU A 293 -19.07 -3.14 -13.40
N CYS A 294 -17.88 -3.68 -13.67
CA CYS A 294 -16.62 -2.97 -13.44
C CYS A 294 -16.48 -1.71 -14.32
N GLY A 295 -17.12 -1.70 -15.49
CA GLY A 295 -17.10 -0.57 -16.41
C GLY A 295 -17.77 0.69 -15.86
N GLU A 296 -18.70 0.53 -14.92
CA GLU A 296 -19.44 1.64 -14.30
C GLU A 296 -18.57 2.50 -13.37
N PHE A 297 -17.52 1.92 -12.78
CA PHE A 297 -16.63 2.65 -11.87
C PHE A 297 -15.17 2.73 -12.34
N TRP A 298 -14.69 1.82 -13.19
CA TRP A 298 -13.26 1.76 -13.54
C TRP A 298 -12.87 2.72 -14.68
N GLU A 299 -12.74 4.01 -14.32
CA GLU A 299 -12.41 5.12 -15.23
C GLU A 299 -11.07 4.91 -15.97
N MET A 300 -10.05 4.39 -15.29
CA MET A 300 -8.71 4.16 -15.85
C MET A 300 -8.50 2.73 -16.40
N SER A 301 -9.57 2.08 -16.85
CA SER A 301 -9.50 0.77 -17.51
C SER A 301 -8.65 0.81 -18.79
N ARG A 302 -8.60 1.95 -19.50
CA ARG A 302 -7.84 2.14 -20.76
C ARG A 302 -8.18 1.08 -21.82
N GLY A 303 -9.46 0.68 -21.89
CA GLY A 303 -9.94 -0.33 -22.83
C GLY A 303 -9.60 -1.79 -22.45
N ARG A 304 -8.99 -2.02 -21.28
CA ARG A 304 -8.65 -3.38 -20.80
C ARG A 304 -9.87 -4.27 -20.70
N LEU A 305 -10.99 -3.77 -20.18
CA LEU A 305 -12.23 -4.55 -20.03
C LEU A 305 -12.72 -5.08 -21.38
N THR A 306 -12.73 -4.26 -22.43
CA THR A 306 -13.09 -4.69 -23.79
C THR A 306 -12.11 -5.73 -24.35
N GLN A 307 -10.81 -5.51 -24.16
CA GLN A 307 -9.79 -6.48 -24.61
C GLN A 307 -9.94 -7.83 -23.91
N TRP A 308 -10.19 -7.81 -22.60
CA TRP A 308 -10.41 -9.03 -21.80
C TRP A 308 -11.72 -9.71 -22.15
N ALA A 309 -12.79 -8.97 -22.41
CA ALA A 309 -14.07 -9.52 -22.85
C ALA A 309 -13.94 -10.29 -24.18
N ASN A 310 -13.20 -9.74 -25.16
CA ASN A 310 -12.96 -10.43 -26.43
C ASN A 310 -12.21 -11.77 -26.24
N LEU A 311 -11.22 -11.81 -25.34
CA LEU A 311 -10.51 -13.05 -25.02
C LEU A 311 -11.43 -14.07 -24.34
N VAL A 312 -12.26 -13.63 -23.39
CA VAL A 312 -13.23 -14.49 -22.71
C VAL A 312 -14.26 -15.07 -23.69
N GLN A 313 -14.70 -14.29 -24.68
CA GLN A 313 -15.60 -14.77 -25.75
C GLN A 313 -14.95 -15.85 -26.64
N GLU A 314 -13.63 -15.83 -26.78
CA GLU A 314 -12.82 -16.85 -27.47
C GLU A 314 -12.44 -18.04 -26.56
N ASP A 315 -13.03 -18.17 -25.37
CA ASP A 315 -12.70 -19.16 -24.35
C ASP A 315 -11.22 -19.12 -23.90
N ARG A 316 -10.63 -17.92 -23.87
CA ARG A 316 -9.24 -17.67 -23.43
C ARG A 316 -9.20 -16.88 -22.13
N VAL A 317 -8.40 -17.34 -21.17
CA VAL A 317 -8.16 -16.63 -19.90
C VAL A 317 -7.30 -15.39 -20.17
N PRO A 318 -7.79 -14.17 -19.86
CA PRO A 318 -6.99 -12.96 -20.05
C PRO A 318 -5.78 -12.90 -19.12
N ALA A 319 -4.70 -12.27 -19.59
CA ALA A 319 -3.57 -11.92 -18.73
C ALA A 319 -3.93 -10.68 -17.90
N PHE A 320 -4.51 -10.90 -16.72
CA PHE A 320 -4.95 -9.82 -15.83
C PHE A 320 -3.80 -9.03 -15.17
N GLY A 321 -2.58 -9.56 -15.16
CA GLY A 321 -1.39 -8.87 -14.67
C GLY A 321 -1.53 -8.40 -13.22
N ALA A 322 -1.25 -7.12 -12.97
CA ALA A 322 -1.29 -6.53 -11.63
C ALA A 322 -2.69 -6.62 -10.96
N ASN A 323 -3.77 -6.76 -11.72
CA ASN A 323 -5.13 -6.94 -11.20
C ASN A 323 -5.34 -8.29 -10.45
N LEU A 324 -4.32 -9.14 -10.33
CA LEU A 324 -4.37 -10.35 -9.51
C LEU A 324 -3.74 -10.18 -8.11
N ALA A 325 -3.04 -9.08 -7.85
CA ALA A 325 -2.11 -8.98 -6.71
C ALA A 325 -2.61 -8.15 -5.51
N TYR A 326 -3.65 -7.33 -5.65
CA TYR A 326 -4.04 -6.33 -4.63
C TYR A 326 -5.43 -6.53 -4.05
#